data_AF-A0A8U0FDL2-F1
#
_entry.id   AF-A0A8U0FDL2-F1
#
_cell.length_a   1.000
_cell.length_b   1.000
_cell.length_c   1.000
_cell.angle_alpha   90.00
_cell.angle_beta   90.00
_cell.angle_gamma   90.00
#
_symmetry.space_group_name_H-M   'P 1'
#
loop_
_entity.id
_entity.type
_entity.pdbx_description
1 polymer ?
#
loop_
_entity_poly.entity_id
_entity_poly.type
_entity_poly.pdbx_seq_one_letter_code
_entity_poly.pdbx_strand_id
1 'polypeptide(L)' 'MHGVSLHHYLRLKRLWAVRVQLMTGGDGLTVKAAALGNGFWHLGDFSRSYRLVFGEAPSETLARGRRPLHLAIGA' A
#
# COMPACT_ATOMS: atom_id res chain seq x y z
N MET A 1 15.28 20.59 -15.77
CA MET A 1 15.27 19.90 -14.46
C MET A 1 14.27 18.76 -14.50
N HIS A 2 14.69 17.51 -14.77
CA HIS A 2 13.76 16.36 -14.97
C HIS A 2 13.80 15.30 -13.86
N GLY A 3 14.77 15.35 -12.93
CA GLY A 3 15.00 14.29 -11.94
C GLY A 3 13.94 14.18 -10.83
N VAL A 4 13.35 15.31 -10.41
CA VAL A 4 12.32 15.34 -9.35
C VAL A 4 11.01 14.67 -9.82
N SER A 5 10.66 14.85 -11.09
CA SER A 5 9.46 14.24 -11.68
C SER A 5 9.58 12.72 -11.78
N LEU A 6 10.73 12.20 -12.25
CA LEU A 6 10.96 10.75 -12.33
C LEU A 6 10.96 10.09 -10.95
N HIS A 7 11.63 10.69 -9.97
CA HIS A 7 11.63 10.17 -8.60
C HIS A 7 10.22 10.14 -8.01
N HIS A 8 9.42 11.19 -8.23
CA HIS A 8 8.01 11.21 -7.80
C HIS A 8 7.21 10.12 -8.52
N TYR A 9 7.33 9.99 -9.83
CA TYR A 9 6.64 8.96 -10.61
C TYR A 9 6.97 7.54 -10.12
N LEU A 10 8.25 7.23 -9.91
CA LEU A 10 8.68 5.93 -9.38
C LEU A 10 8.17 5.68 -7.97
N ARG A 11 8.18 6.71 -7.11
CA ARG A 11 7.61 6.61 -5.75
C ARG A 11 6.12 6.33 -5.80
N LEU A 12 5.37 7.01 -6.66
CA LEU A 12 3.94 6.79 -6.85
C LEU A 12 3.66 5.38 -7.37
N LYS A 13 4.43 4.90 -8.35
CA LYS A 13 4.33 3.53 -8.86
C LYS A 13 4.53 2.48 -7.75
N ARG A 14 5.54 2.69 -6.89
CA ARG A 14 5.79 1.80 -5.74
C ARG A 14 4.65 1.84 -4.71
N LEU A 15 4.06 3.00 -4.45
CA LEU A 15 2.90 3.12 -3.56
C LEU A 15 1.70 2.31 -4.09
N TRP A 16 1.45 2.37 -5.40
CA TRP A 16 0.41 1.54 -6.05
C TRP A 16 0.70 0.04 -5.96
N ALA A 17 1.94 -0.37 -6.21
CA ALA A 17 2.34 -1.77 -6.07
C ALA A 17 2.09 -2.29 -4.64
N VAL A 18 2.44 -1.50 -3.63
CA VAL A 18 2.14 -1.82 -2.22
C VAL A 18 0.63 -1.94 -2.00
N ARG A 19 -0.17 -1.01 -2.52
CA ARG A 19 -1.64 -1.06 -2.38
C ARG A 19 -2.23 -2.35 -2.93
N VAL A 20 -1.84 -2.73 -4.14
CA VAL A 20 -2.29 -3.99 -4.76
C VAL A 20 -1.90 -5.16 -3.88
N GLN A 21 -0.64 -5.22 -3.46
CA GLN A 21 -0.15 -6.30 -2.60
C GLN A 21 -0.91 -6.38 -1.27
N LEU A 22 -1.24 -5.26 -0.64
CA LEU A 22 -2.02 -5.24 0.61
C LEU A 22 -3.48 -5.66 0.42
N MET A 23 -4.06 -5.42 -0.76
CA MET A 23 -5.45 -5.80 -1.08
C MET A 23 -5.58 -7.28 -1.47
N THR A 24 -4.57 -7.85 -2.13
CA THR A 24 -4.63 -9.22 -2.67
C THR A 24 -3.75 -10.21 -1.91
N GLY A 25 -2.94 -9.73 -0.97
CA GLY A 25 -2.00 -10.57 -0.22
C GLY A 25 -2.72 -11.51 0.73
N GLY A 26 -2.18 -12.73 0.84
CA GLY A 26 -2.72 -13.76 1.73
C GLY A 26 -2.34 -13.58 3.20
N ASP A 27 -2.73 -14.57 3.99
CA ASP A 27 -2.46 -14.62 5.42
C ASP A 27 -0.96 -14.52 5.72
N GLY A 28 -0.63 -13.70 6.71
CA GLY A 28 0.76 -13.42 7.09
C GLY A 28 1.41 -12.22 6.40
N LEU A 29 0.82 -11.64 5.35
CA LEU A 29 1.33 -10.38 4.78
C LEU A 29 1.22 -9.26 5.81
N THR A 30 2.31 -8.50 6.02
CA THR A 30 2.31 -7.31 6.88
C THR A 30 2.57 -6.04 6.08
N VAL A 31 2.11 -4.91 6.60
CA VAL A 31 2.42 -3.58 6.04
C VAL A 31 3.94 -3.39 5.91
N LYS A 32 4.70 -3.81 6.92
CA LYS A 32 6.17 -3.72 6.93
C LYS A 32 6.78 -4.52 5.80
N ALA A 33 6.37 -5.78 5.63
CA ALA A 33 6.88 -6.65 4.57
C ALA A 33 6.57 -6.07 3.17
N ALA A 34 5.34 -5.60 2.95
CA ALA A 34 4.95 -4.98 1.69
C ALA A 34 5.75 -3.70 1.39
N ALA A 35 5.93 -2.83 2.40
CA ALA A 35 6.70 -1.60 2.25
C ALA A 35 8.19 -1.87 1.92
N LEU A 36 8.84 -2.74 2.69
CA LEU A 36 10.24 -3.10 2.48
C LEU A 36 10.45 -3.79 1.12
N GLY A 37 9.57 -4.72 0.75
CA GLY A 37 9.63 -5.41 -0.55
C GLY A 37 9.48 -4.47 -1.76
N ASN A 38 8.89 -3.29 -1.58
CA ASN A 38 8.76 -2.26 -2.61
C ASN A 38 9.79 -1.11 -2.48
N GLY A 39 10.77 -1.26 -1.58
CA GLY A 39 11.89 -0.32 -1.44
C GLY A 39 11.63 0.87 -0.51
N PHE A 40 10.66 0.78 0.40
CA PHE A 40 10.41 1.80 1.43
C PHE A 40 11.09 1.44 2.76
N TRP A 41 12.26 2.02 3.01
CA TRP A 41 13.04 1.77 4.23
C TRP A 41 12.61 2.62 5.43
N HIS A 42 12.04 3.81 5.17
CA HIS A 42 11.54 4.71 6.21
C HIS A 42 10.02 4.57 6.34
N LEU A 43 9.56 3.71 7.26
CA LEU A 43 8.15 3.33 7.39
C LEU A 43 7.22 4.51 7.75
N GLY A 44 7.71 5.50 8.51
CA GLY A 44 6.95 6.71 8.82
C GLY A 44 6.68 7.57 7.58
N ASP A 45 7.71 7.83 6.76
CA ASP A 45 7.59 8.56 5.50
C ASP A 45 6.72 7.84 4.48
N PHE A 46 6.87 6.51 4.42
CA PHE A 46 6.01 5.66 3.61
C PHE A 46 4.55 5.81 4.03
N SER A 47 4.24 5.66 5.31
CA SER A 47 2.86 5.72 5.80
C SER A 47 2.22 7.09 5.56
N ARG A 48 2.98 8.17 5.75
CA ARG A 48 2.55 9.53 5.41
C ARG A 48 2.29 9.69 3.91
N SER A 49 3.25 9.30 3.07
CA SER A 49 3.13 9.40 1.61
C SER A 49 1.95 8.57 1.08
N TYR A 50 1.76 7.37 1.62
CA TYR A 50 0.68 6.48 1.27
C TYR A 50 -0.68 7.11 1.58
N ARG A 51 -0.85 7.64 2.79
CA ARG A 51 -2.09 8.31 3.20
C ARG A 51 -2.38 9.56 2.35
N LEU A 52 -1.36 10.34 2.01
CA LEU A 52 -1.51 11.50 1.12
C LEU A 52 -2.02 11.10 -0.27
N VAL A 53 -1.59 9.95 -0.81
CA VAL A 53 -1.97 9.49 -2.14
C VAL A 53 -3.32 8.76 -2.16
N PHE A 54 -3.63 7.97 -1.14
CA PHE A 54 -4.81 7.07 -1.15
C PHE A 54 -5.92 7.44 -0.16
N GLY A 55 -5.70 8.44 0.70
CA GLY A 55 -6.68 8.87 1.70
C GLY A 55 -6.86 7.93 2.89
N GLU A 56 -6.12 6.82 2.95
CA GLU A 56 -6.18 5.84 4.04
C GLU A 56 -4.78 5.34 4.41
N ALA A 57 -4.63 4.77 5.61
CA ALA A 57 -3.40 4.13 6.04
C ALA A 57 -3.19 2.77 5.35
N PRO A 58 -1.94 2.33 5.17
CA PRO A 58 -1.64 0.99 4.66
C PRO A 58 -2.30 -0.14 5.48
N SER A 59 -2.42 0.03 6.80
CA SER A 59 -3.08 -0.93 7.68
C SER A 59 -4.58 -1.06 7.40
N GLU A 60 -5.24 0.04 7.05
CA GLU A 60 -6.67 0.05 6.68
C GLU A 60 -6.88 -0.69 5.35
N THR A 61 -5.98 -0.47 4.38
CA THR A 61 -5.99 -1.21 3.11
C THR A 61 -5.80 -2.71 3.35
N LEU A 62 -4.83 -3.10 4.19
CA LEU A 62 -4.57 -4.51 4.52
C LEU A 62 -5.76 -5.15 5.24
N ALA A 63 -6.37 -4.45 6.19
CA ALA A 63 -7.55 -4.92 6.89
C ALA A 63 -8.75 -5.11 5.94
N ARG A 64 -8.88 -4.27 4.90
CA ARG A 64 -9.88 -4.46 3.84
C ARG A 64 -9.55 -5.65 2.95
N GLY A 65 -8.28 -5.84 2.55
CA GLY A 65 -7.86 -6.99 1.74
C GLY A 65 -8.07 -8.34 2.44
N ARG A 66 -7.94 -8.36 3.76
CA ARG A 66 -8.17 -9.55 4.59
C ARG A 66 -9.64 -9.86 4.88
N ARG A 67 -10.57 -8.96 4.58
CA ARG A 67 -11.99 -9.24 4.79
C ARG A 67 -12.41 -10.33 3.80
N PRO A 68 -12.80 -11.53 4.27
CA PRO A 68 -13.28 -12.56 3.37
C PRO A 68 -14.50 -12.02 2.62
N LEU A 69 -14.55 -12.24 1.30
CA LEU A 69 -15.64 -11.82 0.40
C LEU A 69 -17.01 -12.48 0.74
N HIS A 70 -17.13 -13.15 1.89
CA HIS A 70 -18.31 -13.92 2.30
C HIS A 70 -19.50 -13.06 2.78
N LEU A 71 -19.30 -11.76 3.05
CA LEU A 71 -20.37 -10.87 3.57
C LEU A 71 -21.11 -10.04 2.51
N ALA A 72 -20.84 -10.24 1.21
CA ALA A 72 -21.39 -9.39 0.14
C ALA A 72 -22.50 -10.05 -0.72
N ILE A 73 -22.93 -11.28 -0.42
CA ILE A 73 -23.93 -12.03 -1.22
C ILE A 73 -25.22 -12.34 -0.42
N GLY A 74 -25.42 -11.72 0.75
CA GLY A 74 -26.60 -11.97 1.59
C GLY A 74 -27.34 -10.69 1.98
N ALA A 75 -28.09 -10.11 1.05
CA ALA A 75 -29.24 -9.23 1.30
C ALA A 75 -30.13 -9.20 0.05
#